data_AF-A0A3D0H8F5-F1
#
_entry.id   AF-A0A3D0H8F5-F1
#
_cell.length_a   1.000
_cell.length_b   1.000
_cell.length_c   1.000
_cell.angle_alpha   90.00
_cell.angle_beta   90.00
_cell.angle_gamma   90.00
#
_symmetry.space_group_name_H-M   'P 1'
#
loop_
_entity.id
_entity.type
_entity.pdbx_description
1 polymer ?
#
loop_
_entity_poly.entity_id
_entity_poly.type
_entity_poly.pdbx_seq_one_letter_code
_entity_poly.pdbx_strand_id
1 'polypeptide(L)'
;MRSRAWERAFLAICLQGNALAEYQNREEIIMQCNQCRTTIEAGDEHQHHGRILCEDCYMDALSPAKSCDPWAVHAAKSLEKHSGGAVTLTPVQTEILNVLDSNGGLEPAALLERLAGRLTRAQLEREFAALRHMEKARAEKRGDQVVLRVW
;
A
#
# COMPACT_ATOMS: atom_id res chain seq x y z
N MET A 1 -52.89 -46.61 20.20
CA MET A 1 -52.25 -45.49 20.92
C MET A 1 -50.78 -45.43 20.51
N ARG A 2 -50.46 -44.70 19.43
CA ARG A 2 -49.07 -44.49 18.98
C ARG A 2 -48.48 -43.33 19.77
N SER A 3 -47.34 -43.56 20.42
CA SER A 3 -46.74 -42.68 21.41
C SER A 3 -46.29 -41.36 20.76
N ARG A 4 -46.77 -40.23 21.31
CA ARG A 4 -46.36 -38.86 21.01
C ARG A 4 -44.89 -38.55 21.36
N ALA A 5 -44.10 -39.58 21.63
CA ALA A 5 -42.70 -39.49 22.02
C ALA A 5 -41.78 -39.37 20.79
N TRP A 6 -42.12 -40.03 19.68
CA TRP A 6 -41.33 -39.96 18.45
C TRP A 6 -41.43 -38.60 17.74
N GLU A 7 -42.62 -37.97 17.73
CA GLU A 7 -42.82 -36.65 17.11
C GLU A 7 -42.07 -35.53 17.84
N ARG A 8 -42.00 -35.59 19.19
CA ARG A 8 -41.27 -34.59 19.99
C ARG A 8 -39.75 -34.73 19.85
N ALA A 9 -39.25 -35.96 19.70
CA ALA A 9 -37.84 -36.20 19.42
C ALA A 9 -37.45 -35.70 18.01
N PHE A 10 -38.32 -35.89 17.02
CA PHE A 10 -38.08 -35.44 15.64
C PHE A 10 -38.08 -33.90 15.51
N LEU A 11 -39.00 -33.23 16.22
CA LEU A 11 -39.06 -31.75 16.27
C LEU A 11 -37.83 -31.13 16.96
N ALA A 12 -37.31 -31.75 18.03
CA ALA A 12 -36.10 -31.28 18.70
C ALA A 12 -34.85 -31.38 17.82
N ILE A 13 -34.72 -32.46 17.04
CA ILE A 13 -33.63 -32.66 16.09
C ILE A 13 -33.71 -31.64 14.93
N CYS A 14 -34.91 -31.33 14.43
CA CYS A 14 -35.09 -30.32 13.38
C CYS A 14 -34.76 -28.90 13.86
N LEU A 15 -35.12 -28.55 15.10
CA LEU A 15 -34.79 -27.25 15.71
C LEU A 15 -33.28 -27.08 15.97
N GLN A 16 -32.59 -28.14 16.37
CA GLN A 16 -31.13 -28.11 16.56
C GLN A 16 -30.36 -28.13 15.22
N GLY A 17 -30.90 -28.75 14.18
CA GLY A 17 -30.33 -28.68 12.82
C GLY A 17 -30.44 -27.28 12.19
N ASN A 18 -31.51 -26.54 12.48
CA ASN A 18 -31.72 -25.21 11.89
C ASN A 18 -30.81 -24.12 12.50
N ALA A 19 -30.49 -24.21 13.79
CA ALA A 19 -29.60 -23.26 14.47
C ALA A 19 -28.11 -23.41 14.07
N LEU A 20 -27.69 -24.61 13.63
CA LEU A 20 -26.34 -24.84 13.11
C LEU A 20 -26.20 -24.42 11.64
N ALA A 21 -27.27 -24.51 10.85
CA ALA A 21 -27.30 -24.01 9.47
C ALA A 21 -27.26 -22.47 9.39
N GLU A 22 -27.86 -21.77 10.36
CA GLU A 22 -27.75 -20.30 10.48
C GLU A 22 -26.35 -19.84 10.95
N TYR A 23 -25.61 -20.69 11.67
CA TYR A 23 -24.24 -20.36 12.10
C TYR A 23 -23.20 -20.56 10.99
N GLN A 24 -23.48 -21.44 10.02
CA GLN A 24 -22.61 -21.69 8.86
C GLN A 24 -22.86 -20.74 7.68
N ASN A 25 -23.99 -20.03 7.66
CA ASN A 25 -24.29 -18.98 6.68
C ASN A 25 -23.83 -17.58 7.15
N ARG A 26 -22.81 -17.57 8.02
CA ARG A 26 -21.96 -16.41 8.29
C ARG A 26 -20.69 -16.58 7.46
N GLU A 27 -20.87 -16.81 6.15
CA GLU A 27 -19.80 -16.59 5.18
C GLU A 27 -19.43 -15.11 5.31
N GLU A 28 -18.38 -14.84 6.08
CA GLU A 28 -17.70 -13.55 6.09
C GLU A 28 -17.51 -13.14 4.62
N ILE A 29 -18.19 -12.09 4.18
CA ILE A 29 -18.01 -11.55 2.83
C ILE A 29 -16.62 -10.95 2.79
N ILE A 30 -15.64 -11.80 2.50
CA ILE A 30 -14.26 -11.44 2.31
C ILE A 30 -14.13 -10.78 0.94
N MET A 31 -13.88 -9.47 0.92
CA MET A 31 -13.56 -8.74 -0.30
C MET A 31 -12.04 -8.69 -0.50
N GLN A 32 -11.58 -8.39 -1.71
CA GLN A 32 -10.15 -8.17 -1.97
C GLN A 32 -9.90 -6.71 -2.35
N CYS A 33 -8.89 -6.11 -1.71
CA CYS A 33 -8.41 -4.79 -2.08
C CYS A 33 -7.90 -4.79 -3.53
N ASN A 34 -8.39 -3.88 -4.36
CA ASN A 34 -7.96 -3.78 -5.76
C ASN A 34 -6.48 -3.35 -5.92
N GLN A 35 -5.89 -2.74 -4.88
CA GLN A 35 -4.51 -2.22 -4.92
C GLN A 35 -3.48 -3.21 -4.37
N CYS A 36 -3.62 -3.63 -3.11
CA CYS A 36 -2.65 -4.53 -2.47
C CYS A 36 -3.07 -6.01 -2.50
N ARG A 37 -4.30 -6.32 -2.92
CA ARG A 37 -4.89 -7.68 -2.92
C ARG A 37 -5.06 -8.31 -1.53
N THR A 38 -4.90 -7.53 -0.47
CA THR A 38 -5.23 -7.98 0.89
C THR A 38 -6.72 -8.25 1.02
N THR A 39 -7.06 -9.26 1.80
CA THR A 39 -8.41 -9.59 2.24
C THR A 39 -8.98 -8.46 3.12
N ILE A 40 -10.20 -8.04 2.82
CA ILE A 40 -10.96 -7.03 3.57
C ILE A 40 -12.17 -7.72 4.18
N GLU A 41 -12.42 -7.47 5.46
CA GLU A 41 -13.61 -7.94 6.17
C GLU A 41 -14.86 -7.17 5.71
N ALA A 42 -16.02 -7.82 5.77
CA ALA A 42 -17.28 -7.19 5.36
C ALA A 42 -17.61 -5.99 6.25
N GLY A 43 -17.72 -4.79 5.67
CA GLY A 43 -17.96 -3.53 6.37
C GLY A 43 -16.72 -2.65 6.49
N ASP A 44 -15.52 -3.20 6.27
CA ASP A 44 -14.25 -2.46 6.28
C ASP A 44 -13.81 -2.00 4.89
N GLU A 45 -14.66 -2.17 3.87
CA GLU A 45 -14.36 -1.75 2.53
C GLU A 45 -14.50 -0.23 2.31
N HIS A 46 -13.52 0.36 1.64
CA HIS A 46 -13.57 1.75 1.23
C HIS A 46 -13.68 1.89 -0.28
N GLN A 47 -14.69 2.63 -0.75
CA GLN A 47 -14.85 2.91 -2.17
C GLN A 47 -14.13 4.19 -2.57
N HIS A 48 -13.23 4.10 -3.56
CA HIS A 48 -12.51 5.25 -4.10
C HIS A 48 -12.32 5.12 -5.61
N HIS A 49 -12.82 6.10 -6.38
CA HIS A 49 -12.78 6.10 -7.85
C HIS A 49 -13.27 4.77 -8.49
N GLY A 50 -14.33 4.19 -7.95
CA GLY A 50 -14.90 2.93 -8.45
C GLY A 50 -14.11 1.68 -8.09
N ARG A 51 -13.11 1.78 -7.20
CA ARG A 51 -12.34 0.66 -6.66
C ARG A 51 -12.67 0.43 -5.20
N ILE A 52 -12.58 -0.83 -4.77
CA ILE A 52 -12.68 -1.30 -3.40
C ILE A 52 -11.25 -1.39 -2.83
N LEU A 53 -10.97 -0.63 -1.77
CA LEU A 53 -9.66 -0.53 -1.13
C LEU A 53 -9.76 -0.90 0.35
N CYS A 54 -8.69 -1.47 0.91
CA CYS A 54 -8.53 -1.54 2.36
C CYS A 54 -8.22 -0.14 2.92
N GLU A 55 -8.37 0.04 4.23
CA GLU A 55 -8.13 1.32 4.91
C GLU A 55 -6.76 1.93 4.55
N ASP A 56 -5.67 1.14 4.62
CA ASP A 56 -4.32 1.61 4.28
C ASP A 56 -4.22 2.15 2.85
N CYS A 57 -4.75 1.43 1.87
CA CYS A 57 -4.71 1.84 0.47
C CYS A 57 -5.63 3.04 0.19
N TYR A 58 -6.74 3.14 0.92
CA TYR A 58 -7.64 4.29 0.86
C TYR A 58 -6.97 5.56 1.37
N MET A 59 -6.28 5.48 2.51
CA MET A 59 -5.53 6.60 3.09
C MET A 59 -4.37 7.04 2.18
N ASP A 60 -3.64 6.09 1.60
CA ASP A 60 -2.61 6.36 0.58
C ASP A 60 -3.18 7.13 -0.63
N ALA A 61 -4.37 6.75 -1.09
CA ALA A 61 -5.00 7.39 -2.24
C ALA A 61 -5.47 8.83 -1.94
N LEU A 62 -5.90 9.11 -0.71
CA LEU A 62 -6.30 10.44 -0.27
C LEU A 62 -5.11 11.38 -0.05
N SER A 63 -3.95 10.85 0.33
CA SER A 63 -2.76 11.64 0.66
C SER A 63 -1.52 11.11 -0.09
N PRO A 64 -1.45 11.30 -1.41
CA PRO A 64 -0.29 10.87 -2.19
C PRO A 64 0.98 11.61 -1.76
N ALA A 65 2.12 10.95 -1.90
CA ALA A 65 3.42 11.52 -1.57
C ALA A 65 3.72 12.77 -2.41
N LYS A 66 3.95 13.89 -1.73
CA LYS A 66 4.35 15.15 -2.35
C LYS A 66 5.87 15.20 -2.42
N SER A 67 6.42 15.28 -3.62
CA SER A 67 7.88 15.36 -3.85
C SER A 67 8.45 16.76 -3.64
N CYS A 68 7.61 17.79 -3.62
CA CYS A 68 8.00 19.18 -3.46
C CYS A 68 7.27 19.80 -2.26
N ASP A 69 7.63 19.37 -1.06
CA ASP A 69 7.17 19.97 0.20
C ASP A 69 8.32 20.76 0.86
N PRO A 70 8.23 22.11 0.90
CA PRO A 70 9.28 22.95 1.52
C PRO A 70 9.53 22.64 3.00
N TRP A 71 8.49 22.26 3.75
CA TRP A 71 8.63 21.90 5.16
C TRP A 71 9.32 20.55 5.31
N ALA A 72 8.99 19.58 4.46
CA ALA A 72 9.68 18.28 4.46
C ALA A 72 11.17 18.42 4.11
N VAL A 73 11.52 19.29 3.15
CA VAL A 73 12.93 19.62 2.83
C VAL A 73 13.60 20.28 4.04
N HIS A 74 12.98 21.28 4.65
CA HIS A 74 13.53 21.98 5.82
C HIS A 74 13.76 21.02 6.99
N ALA A 75 12.78 20.15 7.28
CA ALA A 75 12.86 19.18 8.35
C ALA A 75 13.98 18.15 8.10
N ALA A 76 14.08 17.60 6.90
CA ALA A 76 15.14 16.66 6.52
C ALA A 76 16.54 17.29 6.65
N LYS A 77 16.73 18.51 6.16
CA LYS A 77 18.00 19.24 6.27
C LYS A 77 18.35 19.61 7.71
N SER A 78 17.35 19.94 8.52
CA SER A 78 17.56 20.22 9.95
C SER A 78 17.98 18.97 10.69
N LEU A 79 17.33 17.83 10.41
CA LEU A 79 17.70 16.54 10.99
C LEU A 79 19.15 16.17 10.63
N GLU A 80 19.55 16.25 9.37
CA GLU A 80 20.94 15.99 8.92
C GLU A 80 21.97 16.85 9.66
N LYS A 81 21.67 18.12 9.91
CA LYS A 81 22.57 19.03 10.64
C LYS A 81 22.72 18.66 12.12
N HIS A 82 21.65 18.17 12.73
CA HIS A 82 21.60 17.91 14.18
C HIS A 82 21.92 16.45 14.55
N SER A 83 21.87 15.51 13.60
CA SER A 83 22.14 14.09 13.83
C SER A 83 23.62 13.74 14.00
N GLY A 84 24.54 14.70 13.85
CA GLY A 84 25.99 14.48 14.02
C GLY A 84 26.61 13.52 12.99
N GLY A 85 25.87 13.17 11.95
CA GLY A 85 26.24 12.21 10.90
C GLY A 85 25.27 12.27 9.72
N ALA A 86 25.70 11.75 8.57
CA ALA A 86 24.87 11.66 7.37
C ALA A 86 23.60 10.84 7.65
N VAL A 87 22.44 11.26 7.10
CA VAL A 87 21.20 10.50 7.23
C VAL A 87 21.38 9.11 6.63
N THR A 88 21.12 8.09 7.46
CA THR A 88 21.17 6.69 7.06
C THR A 88 20.05 6.41 6.07
N LEU A 89 20.43 6.11 4.83
CA LEU A 89 19.49 5.71 3.78
C LEU A 89 19.01 4.29 4.01
N THR A 90 17.77 4.01 3.63
CA THR A 90 17.27 2.63 3.57
C THR A 90 17.98 1.85 2.45
N PRO A 91 17.99 0.51 2.49
CA PRO A 91 18.57 -0.30 1.42
C PRO A 91 17.95 0.02 0.04
N VAL A 92 16.64 0.24 0.02
CA VAL A 92 15.88 0.58 -1.19
C VAL A 92 16.29 1.96 -1.73
N GLN A 93 16.42 2.96 -0.85
CA GLN A 93 16.87 4.31 -1.25
C GLN A 93 18.28 4.31 -1.81
N THR A 94 19.18 3.53 -1.19
CA THR A 94 20.55 3.35 -1.66
C THR A 94 20.59 2.72 -3.05
N GLU A 95 19.77 1.68 -3.28
CA GLU A 95 19.65 1.02 -4.57
C GLU A 95 19.11 1.97 -5.66
N ILE A 96 18.07 2.77 -5.35
CA ILE A 96 17.55 3.80 -6.25
C ILE A 96 18.68 4.75 -6.67
N LEU A 97 19.44 5.29 -5.72
CA LEU A 97 20.54 6.21 -6.02
C LEU A 97 21.62 5.56 -6.87
N ASN A 98 22.02 4.32 -6.55
CA ASN A 98 23.04 3.59 -7.31
C ASN A 98 22.63 3.34 -8.77
N VAL A 99 21.36 2.98 -9.00
CA VAL A 99 20.82 2.80 -10.35
C VAL A 99 20.79 4.12 -11.11
N LEU A 100 20.36 5.21 -10.45
CA LEU A 100 20.34 6.54 -11.07
C LEU A 100 21.74 7.05 -11.42
N ASP A 101 22.71 6.86 -10.52
CA ASP A 101 24.10 7.28 -10.72
C ASP A 101 24.76 6.54 -11.87
N SER A 102 24.65 5.20 -11.88
CA SER A 102 25.27 4.34 -12.90
C SER A 102 24.72 4.57 -14.31
N ASN A 103 23.50 5.12 -14.45
CA ASN A 103 22.85 5.35 -15.74
C ASN A 103 22.86 6.84 -16.16
N GLY A 104 23.33 7.77 -15.32
CA GLY A 104 23.26 9.21 -15.60
C GLY A 104 21.83 9.79 -15.55
N GLY A 105 20.96 9.09 -14.83
CA GLY A 105 19.52 9.36 -14.71
C GLY A 105 18.63 8.48 -15.60
N LEU A 106 17.41 8.22 -15.15
CA LEU A 106 16.42 7.39 -15.84
C LEU A 106 15.02 8.00 -15.76
N GLU A 107 14.19 7.69 -16.75
CA GLU A 107 12.76 7.96 -16.64
C GLU A 107 12.12 7.14 -15.50
N PRO A 108 11.04 7.64 -14.85
CA PRO A 108 10.37 6.92 -13.77
C PRO A 108 9.91 5.50 -14.15
N ALA A 109 9.44 5.31 -15.40
CA ALA A 109 9.03 4.01 -15.89
C ALA A 109 10.22 3.04 -16.01
N ALA A 110 11.31 3.49 -16.63
CA ALA A 110 12.53 2.69 -16.78
C ALA A 110 13.19 2.35 -15.42
N LEU A 111 13.15 3.28 -14.46
CA LEU A 111 13.62 3.03 -13.10
C LEU A 111 12.76 1.95 -12.42
N LEU A 112 11.43 2.02 -12.57
CA LEU A 112 10.51 1.03 -12.00
C LEU A 112 10.73 -0.36 -12.61
N GLU A 113 10.99 -0.44 -13.92
CA GLU A 113 11.32 -1.70 -14.60
C GLU A 113 12.63 -2.31 -14.08
N ARG A 114 13.67 -1.49 -13.84
CA ARG A 114 14.93 -1.97 -13.25
C ARG A 114 14.76 -2.46 -11.82
N LEU A 115 13.80 -1.90 -11.08
CA LEU A 115 13.44 -2.28 -9.72
C LEU A 115 12.23 -3.22 -9.67
N ALA A 116 11.87 -3.83 -10.80
CA ALA A 116 10.68 -4.66 -10.92
C ALA A 116 10.70 -5.80 -9.90
N GLY A 117 9.55 -6.01 -9.24
CA GLY A 117 9.39 -7.02 -8.19
C GLY A 117 9.78 -6.55 -6.79
N ARG A 118 10.42 -5.38 -6.61
CA ARG A 118 10.69 -4.79 -5.28
C ARG A 118 9.76 -3.66 -4.91
N LEU A 119 9.40 -2.82 -5.88
CA LEU A 119 8.58 -1.64 -5.65
C LEU A 119 7.42 -1.57 -6.64
N THR A 120 6.29 -1.12 -6.14
CA THR A 120 5.18 -0.58 -6.93
C THR A 120 5.48 0.87 -7.30
N ARG A 121 4.74 1.42 -8.28
CA ARG A 121 4.83 2.83 -8.66
C ARG A 121 4.65 3.78 -7.47
N ALA A 122 3.66 3.51 -6.61
CA ALA A 122 3.39 4.33 -5.43
C ALA A 122 4.54 4.26 -4.40
N GLN A 123 5.14 3.08 -4.21
CA GLN A 123 6.32 2.95 -3.35
C GLN A 123 7.52 3.70 -3.92
N LEU A 124 7.76 3.62 -5.23
CA LEU A 124 8.83 4.40 -5.87
C LEU A 124 8.62 5.90 -5.68
N GLU A 125 7.39 6.41 -5.85
CA GLU A 125 7.06 7.82 -5.64
C GLU A 125 7.30 8.26 -4.18
N ARG A 126 6.94 7.40 -3.21
CA ARG A 126 7.22 7.64 -1.78
C ARG A 126 8.71 7.72 -1.48
N GLU A 127 9.49 6.72 -1.92
CA GLU A 127 10.93 6.70 -1.67
C GLU A 127 11.63 7.87 -2.38
N PHE A 128 11.22 8.18 -3.60
CA PHE A 128 11.78 9.29 -4.35
C PHE A 128 11.45 10.65 -3.72
N ALA A 129 10.24 10.84 -3.18
CA ALA A 129 9.88 12.04 -2.43
C ALA A 129 10.79 12.23 -1.20
N ALA A 130 11.05 11.16 -0.43
CA ALA A 130 12.00 11.21 0.68
C ALA A 130 13.41 11.61 0.20
N LEU A 131 13.92 10.97 -0.86
CA LEU A 131 15.24 11.29 -1.44
C LEU A 131 15.33 12.74 -1.95
N ARG A 132 14.23 13.27 -2.49
CA ARG A 132 14.12 14.65 -2.95
C ARG A 132 14.14 15.65 -1.78
N HIS A 133 13.50 15.31 -0.66
CA HIS A 133 13.52 16.13 0.57
C HIS A 133 14.90 16.15 1.23
N MET A 134 15.66 15.05 1.14
CA MET A 134 17.05 14.94 1.58
C MET A 134 18.07 15.51 0.59
N GLU A 135 17.61 16.12 -0.52
CA GLU A 135 18.48 16.63 -1.60
C GLU A 135 19.46 15.58 -2.15
N LYS A 136 19.08 14.30 -2.19
CA LYS A 136 19.88 13.21 -2.77
C LYS A 136 19.53 12.92 -4.23
N ALA A 137 18.28 13.18 -4.61
CA ALA A 137 17.80 12.97 -5.97
C ALA A 137 16.90 14.14 -6.43
N ARG A 138 16.82 14.33 -7.74
CA ARG A 138 16.02 15.38 -8.40
C ARG A 138 15.44 14.89 -9.71
N ALA A 139 14.37 15.53 -10.13
CA ALA A 139 13.86 15.42 -11.50
C ALA A 139 14.50 16.52 -12.36
N GLU A 140 14.89 16.16 -13.57
CA GLU A 140 15.43 17.06 -14.58
C GLU A 140 14.64 16.89 -15.88
N LYS A 141 14.22 18.02 -16.47
CA LYS A 141 13.58 18.01 -17.78
C LYS A 141 14.67 17.94 -18.86
N ARG A 142 14.66 16.88 -19.68
CA ARG A 142 15.53 16.71 -20.85
C ARG A 142 14.65 16.60 -22.09
N GLY A 143 14.51 17.71 -22.82
CA GLY A 143 13.54 17.81 -23.92
C GLY A 143 12.11 17.67 -23.40
N ASP A 144 11.35 16.73 -23.95
CA ASP A 144 9.96 16.44 -23.54
C ASP A 144 9.86 15.40 -22.42
N GLN A 145 11.00 14.86 -21.96
CA GLN A 145 11.06 13.81 -20.96
C GLN A 145 11.48 14.34 -19.59
N VAL A 146 10.97 13.72 -18.54
CA VAL A 146 11.41 13.95 -17.16
C VAL A 146 12.27 12.78 -16.74
N VAL A 147 13.53 13.07 -16.45
CA VAL A 147 14.53 12.10 -16.02
C VAL A 147 14.81 12.31 -14.54
N LEU A 148 14.69 11.24 -13.76
CA LEU A 148 15.13 11.19 -12.37
C LEU A 148 16.64 11.01 -12.35
N ARG A 149 17.36 11.76 -11.51
CA ARG A 149 18.82 11.66 -11.38
C ARG A 149 19.26 11.96 -9.95
N VAL A 150 20.50 11.60 -9.64
CA VAL A 150 21.18 12.08 -8.42
C VAL A 150 21.31 13.61 -8.47
N TRP A 151 21.25 14.24 -7.30
CA TRP A 151 21.22 15.70 -7.11
C TRP A 151 22.33 16.44 -7.85
#